data_AF-A0A815S0N1-F1
#
_entry.id   AF-A0A815S0N1-F1
#
_cell.length_a   1.000
_cell.length_b   1.000
_cell.length_c   1.000
_cell.angle_alpha   90.00
_cell.angle_beta   90.00
_cell.angle_gamma   90.00
#
_symmetry.space_group_name_H-M   'P 1'
#
loop_
_entity.id
_entity.type
_entity.pdbx_description
1 polymer ?
#
loop_
_entity_poly.entity_id
_entity_poly.type
_entity_poly.pdbx_seq_one_letter_code
_entity_poly.pdbx_strand_id
1 'polypeptide(L)'
;LYPQRHLGKTLVEMRPILHNLSEKYGINICGEGGEYETLTLDCSLFKKRIVIDHFKIVLGSADVGYLKVEQAHLEDKSDGL
;
A
#
# COMPACT_ATOMS: atom_id res chain seq x y z
N LEU A 1 13.87 3.47 10.39
CA LEU A 1 12.51 3.84 9.91
C LEU A 1 11.47 3.03 10.68
N TYR A 2 10.19 3.44 10.70
CA TYR A 2 9.11 2.69 11.35
C TYR A 2 8.09 2.21 10.30
N PRO A 3 8.31 1.05 9.64
CA PRO A 3 7.43 0.54 8.58
C PRO A 3 5.96 0.49 8.98
N GLN A 4 5.68 0.17 10.24
CA GLN A 4 4.33 0.10 10.81
C GLN A 4 3.54 1.42 10.76
N ARG A 5 4.19 2.57 10.51
CA ARG A 5 3.51 3.85 10.32
C ARG A 5 2.96 4.02 8.90
N HIS A 6 3.47 3.26 7.93
CA HIS A 6 3.18 3.44 6.50
C HIS A 6 2.47 2.23 5.90
N LEU A 7 2.82 1.02 6.33
CA LEU A 7 2.23 -0.22 5.83
C LEU A 7 0.71 -0.27 6.12
N GLY A 8 -0.06 -0.71 5.13
CA GLY A 8 -1.52 -0.80 5.19
C GLY A 8 -2.27 0.50 4.91
N LYS A 9 -1.56 1.63 4.73
CA LYS A 9 -2.17 2.88 4.29
C LYS A 9 -2.39 2.89 2.77
N THR A 10 -3.46 3.55 2.35
CA THR A 10 -3.72 3.85 0.94
C THR A 10 -2.70 4.86 0.40
N LEU A 11 -2.52 4.90 -0.92
CA LEU A 11 -1.70 5.93 -1.56
C LEU A 11 -2.24 7.35 -1.28
N VAL A 12 -3.55 7.51 -1.10
CA VAL A 12 -4.17 8.80 -0.74
C VAL A 12 -3.71 9.26 0.65
N GLU A 13 -3.71 8.37 1.64
CA GLU A 13 -3.22 8.67 2.98
C GLU A 13 -1.71 8.90 3.00
N MET A 14 -0.95 8.18 2.16
CA MET A 14 0.50 8.30 2.07
C MET A 14 0.97 9.53 1.30
N ARG A 15 0.15 10.09 0.41
CA ARG A 15 0.51 11.21 -0.47
C ARG A 15 1.22 12.38 0.24
N PRO A 16 0.69 13.00 1.32
CA PRO A 16 1.37 14.11 1.98
C PRO A 16 2.72 13.70 2.59
N ILE A 17 2.83 12.46 3.08
CA ILE A 17 4.07 11.91 3.65
C ILE A 17 5.11 11.73 2.54
N LEU A 18 4.72 11.12 1.41
CA LEU A 18 5.61 10.89 0.26
C LEU A 18 6.14 12.20 -0.33
N HIS A 19 5.29 13.22 -0.46
CA HIS A 19 5.74 14.55 -0.88
C HIS A 19 6.76 15.14 0.10
N ASN A 20 6.51 15.05 1.41
CA ASN A 20 7.45 15.56 2.40
C ASN A 20 8.78 14.81 2.41
N LEU A 21 8.75 13.49 2.24
CA LEU A 21 9.96 12.66 2.14
C LEU A 21 10.72 12.95 0.84
N SER A 22 10.03 13.20 -0.26
CA SER A 22 10.66 13.56 -1.54
C SER A 22 11.37 14.91 -1.42
N GLU A 23 10.74 15.91 -0.81
CA GLU A 23 11.36 17.22 -0.57
C GLU A 23 12.58 17.15 0.36
N LYS A 24 12.54 16.30 1.40
CA LYS A 24 13.60 16.20 2.41
C LYS A 24 14.76 15.30 2.02
N TYR A 25 14.46 14.19 1.34
CA TYR A 25 15.38 13.08 1.15
C TYR A 25 15.52 12.65 -0.32
N GLY A 26 14.73 13.24 -1.24
CA GLY A 26 14.83 12.97 -2.67
C GLY A 26 14.22 11.63 -3.10
N ILE A 27 13.37 11.01 -2.28
CA ILE A 27 12.73 9.74 -2.67
C ILE A 27 11.87 9.94 -3.93
N ASN A 28 11.79 8.90 -4.75
CA ASN A 28 10.89 8.87 -5.89
C ASN A 28 9.44 8.65 -5.41
N ILE A 29 8.57 9.65 -5.65
CA ILE A 29 7.16 9.62 -5.20
C ILE A 29 6.38 8.48 -5.86
N CYS A 30 6.80 7.99 -7.02
CA CYS A 30 6.16 6.87 -7.72
C CYS A 30 6.67 5.50 -7.25
N GLY A 31 7.64 5.45 -6.33
CA GLY A 31 8.19 4.20 -5.80
C GLY A 31 9.27 3.56 -6.68
N GLU A 32 9.73 4.23 -7.74
CA GLU A 32 10.79 3.71 -8.61
C GLU A 32 12.10 3.47 -7.83
N GLY A 33 12.90 2.50 -8.27
CA GLY A 33 14.13 2.11 -7.55
C GLY A 33 13.88 1.23 -6.32
N GLY A 34 12.64 0.81 -6.08
CA GLY A 34 12.28 -0.08 -4.97
C GLY A 34 12.06 0.65 -3.64
N GLU A 35 11.71 1.94 -3.68
CA GLU A 35 11.45 2.76 -2.48
C GLU A 35 10.26 2.22 -1.67
N TYR A 36 9.22 1.74 -2.36
CA TYR A 36 8.10 1.02 -1.77
C TYR A 36 7.35 0.19 -2.83
N GLU A 37 6.52 -0.74 -2.35
CA GLU A 37 5.61 -1.53 -3.19
C GLU A 37 4.15 -1.29 -2.81
N THR A 38 3.23 -1.52 -3.75
CA THR A 38 1.79 -1.37 -3.55
C THR A 38 1.01 -2.56 -4.08
N LEU A 39 -0.14 -2.85 -3.46
CA LEU A 39 -1.10 -3.82 -3.95
C LEU A 39 -2.39 -3.11 -4.39
N THR A 40 -2.76 -3.24 -5.65
CA THR A 40 -4.02 -2.68 -6.18
C THR A 40 -5.19 -3.57 -5.75
N LEU A 41 -6.04 -3.05 -4.86
CA LEU A 41 -7.20 -3.77 -4.33
C LEU A 41 -8.45 -3.64 -5.21
N ASP A 42 -8.57 -2.51 -5.91
CA ASP A 42 -9.67 -2.26 -6.84
C ASP A 42 -9.20 -1.34 -7.98
N CYS A 43 -9.68 -1.61 -9.19
CA CYS A 43 -9.55 -0.71 -10.34
C CYS A 43 -10.72 -0.93 -11.31
N SER A 44 -10.95 0.00 -12.23
CA SER A 44 -12.08 -0.05 -13.17
C SER A 44 -12.13 -1.34 -14.02
N LEU A 45 -10.98 -1.97 -14.26
CA LEU A 45 -10.88 -3.21 -15.04
C LEU A 45 -11.25 -4.46 -14.21
N PHE A 46 -11.28 -4.38 -12.88
CA PHE A 46 -11.63 -5.51 -12.02
C PHE A 46 -13.14 -5.73 -12.00
N LYS A 47 -13.58 -6.99 -12.13
CA LYS A 47 -15.00 -7.40 -12.01
C LYS A 47 -15.51 -7.38 -10.57
N LYS A 48 -14.63 -7.67 -9.63
CA LYS A 48 -14.86 -7.68 -8.17
C LYS A 48 -13.69 -6.98 -7.50
N ARG A 49 -13.92 -6.32 -6.36
CA ARG A 49 -12.83 -5.73 -5.56
C ARG A 49 -12.26 -6.75 -4.59
N ILE A 50 -10.98 -6.62 -4.28
CA ILE A 50 -10.30 -7.43 -3.27
C ILE A 50 -10.45 -6.75 -1.91
N VAL A 51 -10.99 -7.45 -0.93
CA VAL A 51 -11.07 -6.99 0.46
C VAL A 51 -10.09 -7.82 1.28
N ILE A 52 -9.17 -7.14 1.97
CA ILE A 52 -8.23 -7.79 2.88
C ILE A 52 -8.93 -7.99 4.23
N ASP A 53 -9.14 -9.24 4.62
CA ASP A 53 -9.75 -9.60 5.89
C ASP A 53 -8.71 -9.67 7.02
N HIS A 54 -7.55 -10.23 6.70
CA HIS A 54 -6.46 -10.37 7.65
C HIS A 54 -5.10 -10.19 6.98
N PHE A 55 -4.24 -9.45 7.67
CA PHE A 55 -2.84 -9.29 7.30
C PHE A 55 -1.98 -9.18 8.55
N LYS A 56 -0.69 -9.40 8.36
CA LYS A 56 0.33 -9.07 9.37
C LYS A 56 1.43 -8.22 8.79
N ILE A 57 2.08 -7.46 9.65
CA ILE A 57 3.32 -6.74 9.30
C ILE A 57 4.50 -7.66 9.60
N VAL A 58 5.34 -7.86 8.61
CA VAL A 58 6.62 -8.58 8.76
C VAL A 58 7.74 -7.56 8.66
N LEU A 59 8.53 -7.46 9.73
CA LEU A 59 9.72 -6.62 9.76
C LEU A 59 10.91 -7.45 9.26
N GLY A 60 11.60 -6.92 8.25
CA GLY A 60 12.82 -7.50 7.71
C GLY A 60 14.07 -6.97 8.43
N SER A 61 15.22 -7.25 7.84
CA SER A 61 16.48 -6.62 8.23
C SER A 61 16.54 -5.17 7.74
N ALA A 62 17.33 -4.34 8.43
CA ALA A 62 17.67 -2.98 7.99
C ALA A 62 16.48 -2.04 7.74
N ASP A 63 15.57 -1.92 8.72
CA ASP A 63 14.46 -0.95 8.73
C ASP A 63 13.41 -1.09 7.62
N VAL A 64 13.45 -2.17 6.84
CA VAL A 64 12.45 -2.51 5.82
C VAL A 64 11.39 -3.43 6.44
N GLY A 65 10.13 -3.24 6.04
CA GLY A 65 9.05 -4.15 6.42
C GLY A 65 8.00 -4.21 5.32
N TYR A 66 7.22 -5.28 5.31
CA TYR A 66 6.14 -5.47 4.35
C TYR A 66 4.86 -5.94 5.03
N LEU A 67 3.74 -5.66 4.36
CA LEU A 67 2.43 -6.18 4.73
C LEU A 67 2.22 -7.52 4.03
N LYS A 68 2.01 -8.58 4.81
CA LYS A 68 1.67 -9.91 4.31
C LYS A 68 0.17 -10.14 4.47
N VAL A 69 -0.55 -10.19 3.35
CA VAL A 69 -1.96 -10.60 3.32
C VAL A 69 -2.04 -12.08 3.68
N GLU A 70 -2.84 -12.42 4.69
CA GLU A 70 -3.05 -13.79 5.14
C GLU A 70 -4.43 -14.31 4.72
N GLN A 71 -5.42 -13.42 4.66
CA GLN A 71 -6.76 -13.72 4.18
C GLN A 71 -7.36 -12.53 3.43
N ALA A 72 -8.03 -12.82 2.33
CA ALA A 72 -8.79 -11.86 1.54
C ALA A 72 -9.95 -12.55 0.83
N HIS A 73 -10.96 -11.78 0.46
CA HIS A 73 -12.07 -12.22 -0.35
C HIS A 73 -12.38 -11.23 -1.49
N LEU A 74 -13.28 -11.65 -2.38
CA LEU A 74 -13.76 -10.81 -3.48
C LEU A 74 -15.18 -10.36 -3.20
N GLU A 75 -15.41 -9.05 -3.25
CA GLU A 75 -16.74 -8.46 -3.21
C GLU A 75 -17.18 -8.01 -4.60
N ASP A 76 -18.44 -8.26 -4.94
CA ASP A 76 -19.04 -7.62 -6.11
C ASP A 76 -18.92 -6.11 -5.97
N LYS A 77 -18.49 -5.46 -7.05
CA LYS A 77 -18.50 -4.01 -7.10
C LYS A 77 -19.96 -3.60 -7.09
N SER A 78 -20.32 -2.65 -6.25
CA SER A 78 -21.63 -2.01 -6.38
C SER A 78 -21.69 -1.50 -7.81
N ASP A 79 -22.53 -2.11 -8.66
CA ASP A 79 -22.71 -1.66 -10.04
C ASP A 79 -22.93 -0.14 -9.97
N GLY A 80 -22.02 0.60 -10.61
CA GLY A 80 -22.04 2.04 -10.56
C GLY A 80 -23.38 2.57 -11.06
N LEU A 81 -24.09 3.31 -10.20
CA LEU A 81 -24.78 4.52 -10.64
C LEU A 81 -23.72 5.56 -11.04
#